data_AF-A0A538RP02-F1
#
_entry.id   AF-A0A538RP02-F1
#
_cell.length_a   1.000
_cell.length_b   1.000
_cell.length_c   1.000
_cell.angle_alpha   90.00
_cell.angle_beta   90.00
_cell.angle_gamma   90.00
#
_symmetry.space_group_name_H-M   'P 1'
#
loop_
_entity.id
_entity.type
_entity.pdbx_description
1 polymer ?
#
loop_
_entity_poly.entity_id
_entity_poly.type
_entity_poly.pdbx_seq_one_letter_code
_entity_poly.pdbx_strand_id
1 'polypeptide(L)'
;MTFYLSQPQTSVKRVITTGGVYVHGPELHFILGNWQILYGIPTYGMIYDRRYPMRPTAAKGFYLFFDPAEATITQRHSLWDTLLANTDDELVIDLTKTVSAPIAALSGAVKR
;
A
#
# COMPACT_ATOMS: atom_id res chain seq x y z
N MET A 1 4.37 5.61 9.05
CA MET A 1 3.13 6.37 8.76
C MET A 1 2.06 5.40 8.30
N THR A 2 0.81 5.58 8.71
CA THR A 2 -0.33 4.80 8.22
C THR A 2 -1.31 5.73 7.51
N PHE A 3 -1.96 5.25 6.46
CA PHE A 3 -2.98 6.02 5.75
C PHE A 3 -4.31 5.28 5.71
N TYR A 4 -5.37 6.07 5.75
CA TYR A 4 -6.75 5.64 5.69
C TYR A 4 -7.54 6.67 4.88
N LEU A 5 -7.76 6.37 3.60
CA LEU A 5 -8.59 7.17 2.71
C LEU A 5 -9.97 6.53 2.63
N SER A 6 -11.01 7.30 2.95
CA SER A 6 -12.40 6.86 2.87
C SER A 6 -13.24 7.87 2.13
N GLN A 7 -13.85 7.43 1.04
CA GLN A 7 -14.75 8.23 0.22
C GLN A 7 -16.18 7.73 0.40
N PRO A 8 -17.13 8.56 0.85
CA PRO A 8 -18.53 8.15 0.97
C PRO A 8 -19.13 7.94 -0.43
N GLN A 9 -19.85 6.83 -0.61
CA GLN A 9 -20.66 6.56 -1.81
C GLN A 9 -22.15 6.73 -1.51
N THR A 10 -22.58 6.29 -0.32
CA THR A 10 -23.93 6.51 0.22
C THR A 10 -23.84 6.76 1.73
N SER A 11 -24.99 6.94 2.39
CA SER A 11 -25.06 7.02 3.86
C SER A 11 -24.56 5.75 4.57
N VAL A 12 -24.50 4.62 3.88
CA VAL A 12 -24.17 3.29 4.44
C VAL A 12 -23.00 2.60 3.75
N LYS A 13 -22.43 3.19 2.67
CA LYS A 13 -21.33 2.60 1.90
C LYS A 13 -20.20 3.60 1.68
N ARG A 14 -18.96 3.12 1.74
CA ARG A 14 -17.74 3.88 1.49
C ARG A 14 -16.79 3.07 0.63
N VAL A 15 -16.00 3.76 -0.18
CA VAL A 15 -14.83 3.17 -0.83
C VAL A 15 -13.62 3.51 0.02
N ILE A 16 -12.84 2.49 0.35
CA ILE A 16 -11.68 2.61 1.23
C ILE A 16 -10.38 2.25 0.51
N THR A 17 -9.34 3.03 0.78
CA THR A 17 -7.96 2.71 0.44
C THR A 17 -7.12 2.89 1.69
N THR A 18 -6.44 1.83 2.14
CA THR A 18 -5.74 1.82 3.42
C THR A 18 -4.38 1.16 3.29
N GLY A 19 -3.46 1.54 4.16
CA GLY A 19 -2.13 0.96 4.17
C GLY A 19 -1.16 1.69 5.09
N GLY A 20 0.13 1.46 4.83
CA GLY A 20 1.22 2.05 5.59
C GLY A 20 2.46 2.24 4.74
N VAL A 21 3.29 3.16 5.22
CA VAL A 21 4.63 3.41 4.69
C VAL A 21 5.57 3.70 5.84
N TYR A 22 6.74 3.07 5.86
CA TYR A 22 7.78 3.35 6.84
C TYR A 22 9.16 3.18 6.24
N VAL A 23 10.16 3.78 6.87
CA VAL A 23 11.57 3.69 6.45
C VAL A 23 12.32 2.93 7.52
N HIS A 24 13.12 1.95 7.11
CA HIS A 24 14.02 1.20 7.97
C HIS A 24 15.41 1.16 7.33
N GLY A 25 16.35 1.94 7.87
CA GLY A 25 17.67 2.09 7.26
C GLY A 25 17.57 2.64 5.83
N PRO A 26 18.14 1.96 4.81
CA PRO A 26 18.03 2.35 3.40
C PRO A 26 16.74 1.87 2.72
N GLU A 27 15.84 1.19 3.44
CA GLU A 27 14.67 0.55 2.85
C GLU A 27 13.41 1.36 3.10
N LEU A 28 12.64 1.60 2.04
CA LEU A 28 11.27 2.10 2.11
C LEU A 28 10.32 0.91 2.00
N HIS A 29 9.50 0.75 3.03
CA HIS A 29 8.52 -0.31 3.14
C HIS A 29 7.13 0.26 2.88
N PHE A 30 6.41 -0.31 1.91
CA PHE A 30 5.08 0.12 1.51
C PHE A 30 4.09 -1.04 1.53
N ILE A 31 2.99 -0.86 2.25
CA ILE A 31 1.93 -1.85 2.39
C ILE A 31 0.62 -1.22 1.92
N LEU A 32 0.02 -1.77 0.87
CA LEU A 32 -1.36 -1.43 0.47
C LEU A 32 -2.30 -2.50 1.02
N GLY A 33 -2.98 -2.21 2.12
CA GLY A 33 -3.91 -3.13 2.78
C GLY A 33 -5.19 -3.33 1.97
N ASN A 34 -5.87 -2.24 1.62
CA ASN A 34 -7.11 -2.24 0.84
C ASN A 34 -6.96 -1.25 -0.32
N TRP A 35 -7.36 -1.65 -1.54
CA TRP A 35 -7.41 -0.78 -2.72
C TRP A 35 -8.84 -0.66 -3.22
N GLN A 36 -9.44 0.52 -3.07
CA GLN A 36 -10.78 0.85 -3.57
C GLN A 36 -11.86 -0.19 -3.22
N ILE A 37 -11.78 -0.79 -2.02
CA ILE A 37 -12.76 -1.79 -1.59
C ILE A 37 -14.05 -1.10 -1.17
N LEU A 38 -15.19 -1.65 -1.56
CA LEU A 38 -16.50 -1.20 -1.12
C LEU A 38 -16.80 -1.77 0.28
N TYR A 39 -16.88 -0.87 1.26
CA TYR A 39 -17.10 -1.19 2.66
C TYR A 39 -18.45 -0.64 3.13
N GLY A 40 -19.26 -1.50 3.75
CA GLY A 40 -20.51 -1.11 4.40
C GLY A 40 -20.25 -0.57 5.81
N ILE A 41 -20.81 0.58 6.15
CA ILE A 41 -20.67 1.16 7.49
C ILE A 41 -21.49 0.31 8.46
N PRO A 42 -20.87 -0.37 9.44
CA PRO A 42 -21.63 -1.15 10.41
C PRO A 42 -22.47 -0.21 11.28
N THR A 43 -23.67 -0.67 11.64
CA THR A 43 -24.66 0.07 12.45
C THR A 43 -24.11 0.55 13.80
N TYR A 44 -23.01 -0.04 14.28
CA TYR A 44 -22.36 0.25 15.56
C TYR A 44 -20.97 0.90 15.44
N GLY A 45 -20.64 1.56 14.31
CA GLY A 45 -19.56 2.54 14.22
C GLY A 45 -18.11 2.02 14.25
N MET A 46 -17.90 0.72 14.43
CA MET A 46 -16.58 0.10 14.44
C MET A 46 -16.12 -0.21 13.01
N ILE A 47 -15.36 0.69 12.42
CA ILE A 47 -14.71 0.47 11.11
C ILE A 47 -13.38 -0.24 11.40
N TYR A 48 -13.35 -1.57 11.24
CA TYR A 48 -12.21 -2.43 11.65
C TYR A 48 -10.92 -2.12 10.90
N ASP A 49 -11.03 -1.68 9.65
CA ASP A 49 -9.91 -1.26 8.80
C ASP A 49 -9.15 -0.04 9.35
N ARG A 50 -9.83 0.89 10.03
CA ARG A 50 -9.26 2.16 10.50
C ARG A 50 -8.29 1.93 11.65
N ARG A 51 -8.50 0.88 12.46
CA ARG A 51 -7.61 0.51 13.56
C ARG A 51 -6.40 -0.28 13.08
N TYR A 52 -6.53 -0.98 11.95
CA TYR A 52 -5.49 -1.84 11.39
C TYR A 52 -5.36 -1.61 9.88
N PRO A 53 -4.97 -0.40 9.43
CA PRO A 53 -5.00 -0.03 8.00
C PRO A 53 -4.05 -0.86 7.12
N MET A 54 -3.05 -1.49 7.73
CA MET A 54 -2.10 -2.40 7.07
C MET A 54 -2.61 -3.84 6.95
N ARG A 55 -3.74 -4.18 7.61
CA ARG A 55 -4.35 -5.51 7.50
C ARG A 55 -5.42 -5.51 6.41
N PRO A 56 -5.27 -6.32 5.35
CA PRO A 56 -6.28 -6.45 4.32
C PRO A 56 -7.60 -6.96 4.89
N THR A 57 -8.72 -6.39 4.45
CA THR A 57 -10.07 -6.85 4.84
C THR A 57 -10.63 -7.92 3.90
N ALA A 58 -10.03 -8.07 2.72
CA ALA A 58 -10.32 -9.10 1.73
C ALA A 58 -9.02 -9.52 1.02
N ALA A 59 -9.07 -10.64 0.29
CA ALA A 59 -7.95 -11.08 -0.54
C ALA A 59 -7.57 -9.99 -1.56
N LYS A 60 -6.26 -9.73 -1.71
CA LYS A 60 -5.78 -8.69 -2.63
C LYS A 60 -5.96 -9.15 -4.07
N GLY A 61 -6.67 -8.36 -4.86
CA GLY A 61 -6.86 -8.56 -6.31
C GLY A 61 -5.94 -7.70 -7.18
N PHE A 62 -4.79 -7.28 -6.65
CA PHE A 62 -3.87 -6.34 -7.31
C PHE A 62 -2.41 -6.70 -7.04
N TYR A 63 -1.52 -6.27 -7.93
CA TYR A 63 -0.07 -6.39 -7.78
C TYR A 63 0.56 -5.02 -7.60
N LEU A 64 1.53 -4.93 -6.68
CA LEU A 64 2.35 -3.74 -6.50
C LEU A 64 3.69 -3.95 -7.19
N PHE A 65 4.15 -2.95 -7.93
CA PHE A 65 5.47 -2.91 -8.53
C PHE A 65 6.06 -1.52 -8.37
N PHE A 66 7.39 -1.43 -8.44
CA PHE A 66 8.12 -0.18 -8.41
C PHE A 66 9.07 -0.10 -9.61
N ASP A 67 9.23 1.11 -10.13
CA ASP A 67 10.15 1.43 -11.22
C ASP A 67 11.16 2.48 -10.71
N PRO A 68 12.49 2.22 -10.76
CA PRO A 68 13.16 1.09 -11.40
C PRO A 68 12.97 -0.24 -10.65
N ALA A 69 12.75 -1.32 -11.41
CA ALA A 69 12.54 -2.66 -10.85
C ALA A 69 13.76 -3.16 -10.06
N GLU A 70 14.97 -2.73 -10.41
CA GLU A 70 16.22 -3.09 -9.72
C GLU A 70 16.28 -2.57 -8.27
N ALA A 71 15.49 -1.54 -7.95
CA ALA A 71 15.35 -1.01 -6.60
C ALA A 71 14.34 -1.82 -5.76
N THR A 72 13.60 -2.76 -6.33
CA THR A 72 12.65 -3.59 -5.57
C THR A 72 13.37 -4.77 -4.93
N ILE A 73 13.21 -4.95 -3.62
CA ILE A 73 13.73 -6.11 -2.89
C ILE A 73 12.65 -7.21 -2.90
N THR A 74 12.95 -8.36 -3.50
CA THR A 74 12.06 -9.52 -3.45
C THR A 74 12.07 -10.11 -2.04
N GLN A 75 10.94 -9.99 -1.32
CA GLN A 75 10.78 -10.65 -0.04
C GLN A 75 10.70 -12.18 -0.24
N ARG A 76 11.55 -12.92 0.49
CA ARG A 76 11.45 -14.38 0.55
C ARG A 76 10.49 -14.74 1.66
N HIS A 77 9.25 -15.07 1.31
CA HIS A 77 8.32 -15.65 2.27
C HIS A 77 8.73 -17.09 2.57
N SER A 78 8.69 -17.48 3.84
CA SER A 78 8.83 -18.88 4.22
C SER A 78 7.57 -19.63 3.79
N LEU A 79 7.70 -20.90 3.42
CA LEU A 79 6.55 -21.74 3.02
C LEU A 79 5.46 -21.81 4.11
N TRP A 80 5.84 -21.59 5.38
CA TRP A 80 4.93 -21.48 6.52
C TRP A 80 4.12 -20.18 6.54
N ASP A 81 4.68 -19.07 6.05
CA ASP A 81 3.98 -17.78 5.93
C ASP A 81 2.89 -17.87 4.85
N THR A 82 3.17 -18.62 3.78
CA THR A 82 2.20 -18.93 2.71
C THR A 82 1.07 -19.83 3.24
N LEU A 83 1.37 -20.83 4.07
CA LEU A 83 0.37 -21.73 4.64
C LEU A 83 -0.57 -21.02 5.62
N LEU A 84 -0.07 -20.05 6.37
CA LEU A 84 -0.86 -19.25 7.33
C LEU A 84 -1.60 -18.08 6.67
N ALA A 85 -1.53 -17.95 5.33
CA ALA A 85 -2.06 -16.79 4.59
C ALA A 85 -1.60 -15.45 5.18
N ASN A 86 -0.40 -15.44 5.76
CA ASN A 86 0.24 -14.27 6.37
C ASN A 86 1.41 -13.80 5.50
N THR A 87 1.30 -13.98 4.18
CA THR A 87 2.14 -13.29 3.21
C THR A 87 1.86 -11.80 3.33
N ASP A 88 2.73 -11.12 4.07
CA ASP A 88 2.78 -9.67 4.11
C ASP A 88 3.15 -9.19 2.70
N ASP A 89 2.13 -8.84 1.90
CA ASP A 89 2.28 -8.23 0.58
C ASP A 89 2.84 -6.80 0.72
N GLU A 90 4.08 -6.73 1.17
CA GLU A 90 4.86 -5.53 1.42
C GLU A 90 5.82 -5.32 0.25
N LEU A 91 5.73 -4.15 -0.36
CA LEU A 91 6.67 -3.68 -1.36
C LEU A 91 7.84 -3.01 -0.65
N VAL A 92 9.01 -3.62 -0.75
CA VAL A 92 10.25 -3.07 -0.18
C VAL A 92 11.11 -2.48 -1.29
N ILE A 93 11.47 -1.22 -1.13
CA ILE A 93 12.26 -0.46 -2.08
C ILE A 93 13.59 -0.09 -1.43
N ASP A 94 14.68 -0.47 -2.06
CA ASP A 94 16.04 -0.06 -1.72
C ASP A 94 16.30 1.36 -2.24
N LEU A 95 16.26 2.33 -1.34
CA LEU A 95 16.43 3.74 -1.68
C LEU A 95 17.83 4.03 -2.24
N THR A 96 18.85 3.19 -1.95
CA THR A 96 20.21 3.39 -2.49
C THR A 96 20.29 3.15 -4.01
N LYS A 97 19.32 2.40 -4.55
CA LYS A 97 19.20 2.10 -5.98
C LYS A 97 18.22 3.02 -6.69
N THR A 98 17.57 3.93 -5.95
CA THR A 98 16.73 4.97 -6.56
C THR A 98 17.64 6.10 -7.04
N VAL A 99 17.68 6.33 -8.36
CA VAL A 99 18.41 7.46 -8.92
C VAL A 99 17.63 8.72 -8.54
N SER A 100 18.18 9.53 -7.65
CA SER A 100 17.65 10.85 -7.31
C SER A 100 17.86 11.79 -8.50
N ALA A 101 17.07 11.63 -9.56
CA ALA A 101 16.98 12.66 -10.59
C ALA A 101 16.48 13.94 -9.90
N PRO A 102 17.12 15.10 -10.12
CA PRO A 102 16.65 16.34 -9.52
C PRO A 102 15.22 16.59 -10.01
N ILE A 103 14.30 16.81 -9.05
CA ILE A 103 12.87 17.06 -9.27
C ILE A 103 12.64 18.18 -10.31
N ALA A 104 13.62 19.08 -10.46
CA ALA A 104 13.66 20.14 -11.48
C ALA A 104 13.61 19.65 -12.94
N ALA A 105 14.02 18.41 -13.24
CA ALA A 105 14.01 17.87 -14.60
C ALA A 105 12.60 17.46 -15.08
N LEU A 106 11.65 17.26 -14.17
CA LEU A 106 10.29 16.78 -14.49
C LEU A 106 9.29 17.92 -14.76
N SER A 107 9.64 19.18 -14.49
CA SER A 107 8.76 20.33 -14.77
C SER A 107 8.88 20.87 -16.20
N GLY A 108 9.76 20.30 -17.04
CA GLY A 108 10.05 20.79 -18.39
C GLY A 108 9.32 20.10 -19.55
N ALA A 109 8.62 18.99 -19.30
CA ALA A 109 8.12 18.11 -20.36
C ALA A 109 6.60 18.23 -20.64
N VAL A 110 6.01 19.41 -20.45
CA VAL A 110 4.68 19.73 -21.00
C VAL A 110 4.85 20.83 -22.04
N LYS A 111 5.17 20.44 -23.27
CA LYS A 111 4.90 21.27 -24.46
C LYS A 111 3.52 20.91 -24.98
N ARG A 112 2.64 21.92 -24.99
CA ARG A 112 1.32 21.91 -25.65
C ARG A 112 1.47 21.71 -27.15
#